data_AF-A0A1Y3EIW8-F1
#
_entry.id   AF-A0A1Y3EIW8-F1
#
_cell.length_a   1.000
_cell.length_b   1.000
_cell.length_c   1.000
_cell.angle_alpha   90.00
_cell.angle_beta   90.00
_cell.angle_gamma   90.00
#
_symmetry.space_group_name_H-M   'P 1'
#
loop_
_entity.id
_entity.type
_entity.pdbx_description
1 polymer ?
#
loop_
_entity_poly.entity_id
_entity_poly.type
_entity_poly.pdbx_seq_one_letter_code
_entity_poly.pdbx_strand_id
1 'polypeptide(L)'
;SVEKFRFCIYAQELEKQQLLHEQSRLADRGVAVMVLMYLSACNGEPNVMVEKTLALGIHILNGGNSDVQNIMLNYLQEKKDVRFFSSISGLMNRC
;
A
#
# COMPACT_ATOMS: atom_id res chain seq x y z
N SER A 1 25.88 25.83 -11.03
CA SER A 1 25.06 25.48 -9.84
C SER A 1 23.55 25.44 -10.11
N VAL A 2 22.96 26.36 -10.89
CA VAL A 2 21.50 26.41 -11.11
C VAL A 2 20.97 25.29 -12.03
N GLU A 3 21.69 24.94 -13.09
CA GLU A 3 21.27 23.89 -14.03
C GLU A 3 21.28 22.49 -13.39
N LYS A 4 22.28 22.19 -12.54
CA LYS A 4 22.36 20.93 -11.79
C LYS A 4 21.20 20.78 -10.80
N PHE A 5 20.80 21.87 -10.15
CA PHE A 5 19.62 21.89 -9.28
C PHE A 5 18.33 21.65 -10.09
N ARG A 6 18.19 22.31 -11.25
CA ARG A 6 17.04 22.12 -12.15
C ARG A 6 16.94 20.67 -12.62
N PHE A 7 18.05 20.05 -13.02
CA PHE A 7 18.09 18.64 -13.41
C PHE A 7 17.63 17.70 -12.30
N CYS A 8 18.06 17.96 -11.05
CA CYS A 8 17.65 17.16 -9.89
C CYS A 8 16.13 17.19 -9.65
N ILE A 9 15.52 18.38 -9.74
CA ILE A 9 14.06 18.54 -9.61
C ILE A 9 13.32 17.78 -10.73
N TYR A 10 13.80 17.86 -11.98
CA TYR A 10 13.20 17.11 -13.07
C TYR A 10 13.31 15.60 -12.89
N ALA A 11 14.47 15.10 -12.42
CA ALA A 11 14.66 13.68 -12.15
C ALA A 11 13.70 13.19 -11.04
N GLN A 12 13.54 13.98 -9.98
CA GLN A 12 12.62 13.67 -8.88
C GLN A 12 11.15 13.62 -9.34
N GLU A 13 10.74 14.58 -10.18
CA GLU A 13 9.36 14.59 -10.70
C GLU A 13 9.13 13.41 -11.65
N LEU A 14 10.11 13.06 -12.50
CA LEU A 14 10.01 11.89 -13.37
C LEU A 14 9.89 10.58 -12.58
N GLU A 15 10.69 10.42 -11.54
CA GLU A 15 10.66 9.25 -10.65
C GLU A 15 9.30 9.15 -9.92
N LYS A 16 8.75 10.28 -9.49
CA LYS A 16 7.40 10.35 -8.91
C LYS A 16 6.32 9.93 -9.92
N GLN A 17 6.37 10.41 -11.16
CA GLN A 17 5.38 10.04 -12.19
C GLN A 17 5.46 8.55 -12.55
N GLN A 18 6.66 7.99 -12.63
CA GLN A 18 6.87 6.56 -12.85
C GLN A 18 6.26 5.72 -11.71
N LEU A 19 6.55 6.09 -10.46
CA LEU A 19 5.99 5.44 -9.28
C LEU A 19 4.45 5.47 -9.31
N LEU A 20 3.84 6.64 -9.53
CA LEU A 20 2.38 6.78 -9.57
C LEU A 20 1.74 5.94 -10.68
N HIS A 21 2.37 5.86 -11.85
CA HIS A 21 1.89 5.05 -12.97
C HIS A 21 1.92 3.55 -12.65
N GLU A 22 2.99 3.05 -12.01
CA GLU A 22 3.06 1.66 -11.56
C GLU A 22 2.01 1.33 -10.50
N GLN A 23 1.86 2.21 -9.51
CA GLN A 23 0.86 2.06 -8.44
C GLN A 23 -0.57 2.07 -9.00
N SER A 24 -0.90 2.96 -9.93
CA SER A 24 -2.22 3.02 -10.58
C SER A 24 -2.51 1.70 -11.31
N ARG A 25 -1.56 1.16 -12.07
CA ARG A 25 -1.75 -0.14 -12.76
C ARG A 25 -1.99 -1.31 -11.81
N LEU A 26 -1.44 -1.28 -10.60
CA LEU A 26 -1.69 -2.29 -9.57
C LEU A 26 -3.05 -2.06 -8.90
N ALA A 27 -3.39 -0.80 -8.60
CA ALA A 27 -4.68 -0.42 -8.03
C ALA A 27 -5.84 -0.82 -8.94
N ASP A 28 -5.73 -0.58 -10.25
CA ASP A 28 -6.73 -0.96 -11.26
C ASP A 28 -6.96 -2.47 -11.33
N ARG A 29 -5.95 -3.27 -10.95
CA ARG A 29 -6.04 -4.74 -10.86
C ARG A 29 -6.60 -5.23 -9.52
N GLY A 30 -7.01 -4.32 -8.63
CA GLY A 30 -7.57 -4.65 -7.32
C GLY A 30 -6.53 -5.03 -6.27
N VAL A 31 -5.24 -4.73 -6.48
CA VAL A 31 -4.16 -5.09 -5.54
C VAL A 31 -4.35 -4.44 -4.17
N ALA A 32 -4.86 -3.20 -4.13
CA ALA A 32 -5.14 -2.50 -2.87
C ALA A 32 -6.12 -3.27 -1.98
N VAL A 33 -7.20 -3.77 -2.59
CA VAL A 33 -8.21 -4.59 -1.90
C VAL A 33 -7.65 -5.96 -1.54
N MET A 34 -6.89 -6.58 -2.44
CA MET A 34 -6.23 -7.87 -2.21
C MET A 34 -5.35 -7.82 -0.95
N VAL A 35 -4.55 -6.77 -0.76
CA VAL A 35 -3.70 -6.57 0.43
C VAL A 35 -4.55 -6.59 1.71
N LEU A 36 -5.66 -5.86 1.75
CA LEU A 36 -6.56 -5.85 2.92
C LEU A 36 -7.16 -7.23 3.19
N MET A 37 -7.59 -7.94 2.14
CA MET A 37 -8.17 -9.28 2.27
C MET A 37 -7.18 -10.29 2.84
N TYR A 38 -5.93 -10.30 2.36
CA TYR A 38 -4.90 -11.21 2.89
C TYR A 38 -4.53 -10.89 4.33
N LEU A 39 -4.40 -9.60 4.67
CA LEU A 39 -4.13 -9.18 6.06
C LEU A 39 -5.29 -9.52 6.99
N SER A 40 -6.53 -9.44 6.52
CA SER A 40 -7.69 -9.91 7.28
C SER A 40 -7.66 -11.43 7.49
N ALA A 41 -7.27 -12.19 6.47
CA ALA A 41 -7.24 -13.65 6.50
C ALA A 41 -6.07 -14.26 7.29
N CYS A 42 -5.04 -13.50 7.67
CA CYS A 42 -3.88 -14.06 8.37
C CYS A 42 -4.11 -14.32 9.87
N ASN A 43 -5.24 -13.88 10.44
CA ASN A 43 -5.63 -14.11 11.83
C ASN A 43 -4.53 -13.77 12.87
N GLY A 44 -3.69 -12.77 12.58
CA GLY A 44 -2.61 -12.40 13.49
C GLY A 44 -1.39 -13.31 13.49
N GLU A 45 -1.29 -14.26 12.55
CA GLU A 45 -0.15 -15.18 12.45
C GLU A 45 0.92 -14.65 11.48
N PRO A 46 2.13 -14.29 11.96
CA PRO A 46 3.20 -13.85 11.10
C PRO A 46 3.68 -15.01 10.21
N ASN A 47 3.83 -14.73 8.92
CA ASN A 47 4.36 -15.70 7.96
C ASN A 47 4.93 -14.97 6.73
N VAL A 48 5.62 -15.71 5.86
CA VAL A 48 6.25 -15.16 4.65
C VAL A 48 5.22 -14.47 3.74
N MET A 49 4.00 -15.01 3.63
CA MET A 49 2.95 -14.39 2.80
C MET A 49 2.51 -13.04 3.38
N VAL A 50 2.39 -12.91 4.70
CA VAL A 50 2.07 -11.64 5.38
C VAL A 50 3.18 -10.62 5.14
N GLU A 51 4.45 -11.02 5.26
CA GLU A 51 5.59 -10.15 4.98
C GLU A 51 5.56 -9.61 3.54
N LYS A 52 5.36 -10.49 2.54
CA LYS A 52 5.26 -10.07 1.13
C LYS A 52 4.04 -9.20 0.87
N THR A 53 2.92 -9.47 1.55
CA THR A 53 1.69 -8.67 1.44
C THR A 53 1.91 -7.26 2.01
N LEU A 54 2.59 -7.14 3.16
CA LEU A 54 2.94 -5.85 3.75
C LEU A 54 3.91 -5.07 2.86
N ALA A 55 4.94 -5.73 2.31
CA ALA A 55 5.87 -5.09 1.37
C ALA A 55 5.15 -4.54 0.13
N LEU A 56 4.19 -5.30 -0.41
CA LEU A 56 3.34 -4.85 -1.51
C LEU A 56 2.45 -3.67 -1.10
N GLY A 57 1.84 -3.73 0.08
CA GLY A 57 1.05 -2.63 0.66
C GLY A 57 1.84 -1.34 0.81
N ILE A 58 3.08 -1.43 1.31
CA ILE A 58 4.01 -0.30 1.42
C ILE A 58 4.33 0.27 0.04
N HIS A 59 4.63 -0.60 -0.94
CA HIS A 59 4.96 -0.16 -2.29
C HIS A 59 3.82 0.61 -2.97
N ILE A 60 2.57 0.15 -2.85
CA ILE A 60 1.41 0.82 -3.46
C ILE A 60 0.99 2.11 -2.74
N LEU A 61 1.41 2.29 -1.48
CA LEU A 61 1.16 3.50 -0.69
C LEU A 61 2.36 4.46 -0.66
N ASN A 62 3.51 4.06 -1.20
CA ASN A 62 4.72 4.87 -1.18
C ASN A 62 4.49 6.25 -1.81
N GLY A 63 5.02 7.30 -1.18
CA GLY A 63 4.75 8.68 -1.58
C GLY A 63 3.36 9.22 -1.20
N GLY A 64 2.55 8.45 -0.46
CA GLY A 64 1.25 8.90 0.05
C GLY A 64 0.15 8.92 -1.01
N ASN A 65 0.08 7.88 -1.86
CA ASN A 65 -0.90 7.80 -2.95
C ASN A 65 -2.35 7.83 -2.41
N SER A 66 -3.02 8.98 -2.54
CA SER A 66 -4.36 9.22 -2.00
C SER A 66 -5.43 8.37 -2.67
N ASP A 67 -5.26 8.03 -3.95
CA ASP A 67 -6.23 7.23 -4.70
C ASP A 67 -6.29 5.81 -4.13
N VAL A 68 -5.12 5.22 -3.86
CA VAL A 68 -5.02 3.91 -3.20
C VAL A 68 -5.59 3.95 -1.79
N GLN A 69 -5.31 5.01 -1.01
CA GLN A 69 -5.88 5.18 0.33
C GLN A 69 -7.41 5.25 0.29
N ASN A 70 -7.99 5.99 -0.66
CA ASN A 70 -9.43 6.10 -0.83
C ASN A 70 -10.06 4.75 -1.19
N ILE A 71 -9.43 3.98 -2.09
CA ILE A 71 -9.88 2.62 -2.43
C ILE A 71 -9.91 1.72 -1.19
N MET A 72 -8.81 1.72 -0.42
CA MET A 72 -8.71 0.92 0.80
C MET A 72 -9.74 1.32 1.85
N LEU A 73 -9.93 2.63 2.07
CA LEU A 73 -10.88 3.16 3.03
C LEU A 73 -12.33 2.81 2.65
N ASN A 74 -12.69 3.03 1.38
CA ASN A 74 -14.02 2.69 0.86
C ASN A 74 -14.31 1.19 1.05
N TYR A 75 -13.33 0.33 0.74
CA TYR A 75 -13.46 -1.11 0.94
C TYR A 75 -13.73 -1.48 2.41
N LEU A 76 -12.97 -0.92 3.36
CA LEU A 76 -13.16 -1.20 4.79
C LEU A 76 -14.53 -0.71 5.29
N GLN A 77 -14.98 0.47 4.82
CA GLN A 77 -16.29 1.03 5.17
C GLN A 77 -17.45 0.19 4.63
N GLU A 78 -17.33 -0.30 3.39
CA GLU A 78 -18.36 -1.15 2.76
C GLU A 78 -18.42 -2.54 3.40
N LYS A 79 -17.27 -3.18 3.61
CA LYS A 79 -17.21 -4.55 4.14
C LYS A 79 -17.50 -4.63 5.63
N LYS A 80 -17.18 -3.57 6.39
CA LYS A 80 -17.29 -3.55 7.86
C LYS A 80 -16.60 -4.76 8.50
N ASP A 81 -15.49 -5.20 7.91
CA ASP A 81 -14.78 -6.39 8.34
C ASP A 81 -13.92 -6.09 9.57
N VAL A 82 -14.46 -6.38 10.75
CA VAL A 82 -13.76 -6.23 12.03
C VAL A 82 -12.52 -7.13 12.10
N ARG A 83 -12.48 -8.23 11.33
CA ARG A 83 -11.40 -9.21 11.38
C ARG A 83 -10.08 -8.63 10.93
N PHE A 84 -10.10 -7.69 9.98
CA PHE A 84 -8.92 -6.96 9.56
C PHE A 84 -8.21 -6.34 10.77
N PHE A 85 -8.93 -5.59 11.58
CA PHE A 85 -8.36 -4.89 12.74
C PHE A 85 -7.90 -5.87 13.84
N SER A 86 -8.66 -6.93 14.11
CA SER A 86 -8.22 -7.96 15.08
C SER A 86 -6.98 -8.72 14.59
N SER A 87 -6.88 -8.98 13.28
CA SER A 87 -5.73 -9.66 12.67
C SER A 87 -4.47 -8.80 12.77
N ILE A 88 -4.56 -7.50 12.43
CA ILE A 88 -3.45 -6.55 12.61
C ILE A 88 -3.03 -6.47 14.09
N SER A 89 -3.98 -6.40 15.02
CA SER A 89 -3.67 -6.42 16.46
C SER A 89 -2.94 -7.69 16.87
N GLY A 90 -3.35 -8.85 16.35
CA GLY A 90 -2.68 -10.13 16.58
C GLY A 90 -1.23 -10.14 16.09
N LEU A 91 -0.96 -9.59 14.90
CA LEU A 91 0.39 -9.45 14.36
C LEU A 91 1.26 -8.56 15.27
N MET A 92 0.74 -7.40 15.68
CA MET A 92 1.47 -6.45 16.52
C MET A 92 1.85 -7.01 17.89
N ASN A 93 0.99 -7.86 18.48
CA ASN A 93 1.26 -8.49 19.77
C ASN A 93 2.35 -9.58 19.70
N ARG A 94 2.76 -9.97 18.49
CA ARG A 94 3.78 -11.00 18.23
C ARG A 94 5.06 -10.42 17.66
N CYS A 95 5.16 -9.08 17.60
CA CYS A 95 6.37 -8.36 17.25
C CYS A 95 7.37 -8.32 18.41
#